data_AF-A0A1B8R2P7-F1
#
_entry.id   AF-A0A1B8R2P7-F1
#
_cell.length_a   1.000
_cell.length_b   1.000
_cell.length_c   1.000
_cell.angle_alpha   90.00
_cell.angle_beta   90.00
_cell.angle_gamma   90.00
#
_symmetry.space_group_name_H-M   'P 1'
#
loop_
_entity.id
_entity.type
_entity.pdbx_description
1 polymer ?
#
loop_
_entity_poly.entity_id
_entity_poly.type
_entity_poly.pdbx_seq_one_letter_code
_entity_poly.pdbx_strand_id
1 'polypeptide(L)' 'MANCQDLGSILSLEQGKPLAEAIGEIAYGASFIEWFAEEARRLYGDLVPGHQLDRRILVMKSPIGVVDAVEFSKCDDHP' A
#
# COMPACT_ATOMS: atom_id res chain seq x y z
N MET A 1 0.15 6.16 15.52
CA MET A 1 0.11 4.75 16.01
C MET A 1 -0.78 4.64 17.25
N ALA A 2 -2.09 4.90 17.13
CA ALA A 2 -2.99 4.87 18.29
C ALA A 2 -3.36 3.44 18.72
N ASN A 3 -3.54 2.53 17.75
CA ASN A 3 -4.12 1.19 17.99
C ASN A 3 -3.09 0.05 17.78
N CYS A 4 -1.79 0.38 17.77
CA CYS A 4 -0.76 -0.57 17.36
C CYS A 4 -0.65 -1.78 18.31
N GLN A 5 -0.83 -1.58 19.61
CA GLN A 5 -0.79 -2.66 20.60
C GLN A 5 -1.99 -3.60 20.50
N ASP A 6 -3.19 -3.04 20.27
CA ASP A 6 -4.41 -3.84 20.14
C ASP A 6 -4.36 -4.72 18.87
N LEU A 7 -3.96 -4.12 17.74
CA LEU A 7 -3.80 -4.84 16.48
C LEU A 7 -2.67 -5.89 16.54
N GLY A 8 -1.54 -5.54 17.17
CA GLY A 8 -0.45 -6.49 17.37
C GLY A 8 -0.86 -7.68 18.25
N SER A 9 -1.70 -7.44 19.26
CA SER A 9 -2.25 -8.50 20.11
C SER A 9 -3.15 -9.46 19.33
N ILE A 10 -4.06 -8.93 18.50
CA ILE A 10 -4.93 -9.74 17.63
C ILE A 10 -4.09 -10.59 16.67
N LEU A 11 -3.15 -9.96 15.97
CA LEU A 11 -2.28 -10.63 15.00
C LEU A 11 -1.43 -11.73 15.65
N SER A 12 -0.89 -11.47 16.85
CA SER A 12 -0.12 -12.46 17.62
C SER A 12 -0.99 -13.64 18.07
N LEU A 13 -2.23 -13.40 18.45
CA LEU A 13 -3.18 -14.46 18.85
C LEU A 13 -3.64 -15.32 17.67
N GLU A 14 -3.85 -14.73 16.49
CA GLU A 14 -4.34 -15.44 15.31
C GLU A 14 -3.25 -16.23 14.58
N GLN A 15 -2.05 -15.66 14.49
CA GLN A 15 -0.97 -16.20 13.66
C GLN A 15 0.18 -16.81 14.47
N GLY A 16 0.24 -16.58 15.78
CA GLY A 16 1.21 -17.20 16.69
C GLY A 16 2.57 -16.49 16.80
N LYS A 17 2.83 -15.47 15.97
CA LYS A 17 4.08 -14.69 16.05
C LYS A 17 4.23 -13.97 17.40
N PRO A 18 5.47 -13.73 17.87
CA PRO A 18 5.72 -12.91 19.05
C PRO A 18 5.10 -11.50 18.93
N LEU A 19 4.54 -10.98 20.02
CA LEU A 19 3.90 -9.66 20.03
C LEU A 19 4.79 -8.53 19.50
N ALA A 20 6.09 -8.57 19.78
CA ALA A 20 7.04 -7.59 19.27
C ALA A 20 7.16 -7.62 17.73
N GLU A 21 7.12 -8.81 17.14
CA GLU A 21 7.10 -9.00 15.69
C GLU A 21 5.77 -8.53 15.10
N ALA A 22 4.65 -8.88 15.73
CA ALA A 22 3.31 -8.41 15.33
C ALA A 22 3.22 -6.87 15.32
N ILE A 23 3.71 -6.20 16.36
CA ILE A 23 3.75 -4.73 16.42
C ILE A 23 4.64 -4.16 15.31
N GLY A 24 5.77 -4.80 15.03
CA GLY A 24 6.65 -4.43 13.91
C GLY A 24 5.93 -4.53 12.56
N GLU A 25 5.15 -5.59 12.34
CA GLU A 25 4.36 -5.78 11.12
C GLU A 25 3.25 -4.74 10.98
N ILE A 26 2.52 -4.41 12.04
CA ILE A 26 1.50 -3.35 12.00
C ILE A 26 2.14 -1.99 11.68
N ALA A 27 3.29 -1.68 12.28
CA ALA A 27 4.03 -0.45 11.98
C ALA A 27 4.53 -0.42 10.52
N TYR A 28 5.03 -1.54 10.03
CA TYR A 28 5.46 -1.68 8.64
C TYR A 28 4.29 -1.51 7.66
N GLY A 29 3.16 -2.17 7.90
CA GLY A 29 1.92 -2.00 7.11
C GLY A 29 1.43 -0.55 7.10
N ALA A 30 1.45 0.12 8.25
CA ALA A 30 1.06 1.52 8.36
C ALA A 30 1.96 2.46 7.53
N SER A 31 3.25 2.15 7.40
CA SER A 31 4.19 2.95 6.61
C SER A 31 3.83 3.01 5.12
N PHE A 32 3.25 1.94 4.57
CA PHE A 32 2.78 1.93 3.18
C PHE A 32 1.62 2.90 2.97
N ILE A 33 0.69 2.99 3.92
CA ILE A 33 -0.46 3.90 3.82
C ILE A 33 0.03 5.33 3.74
N GLU A 34 0.97 5.70 4.61
CA GLU A 34 1.57 7.05 4.62
C GLU A 34 2.29 7.33 3.30
N TRP A 35 3.13 6.41 2.86
CA TRP A 35 3.86 6.54 1.60
C TRP A 35 2.94 6.69 0.38
N PHE A 36 1.95 5.81 0.23
CA PHE A 36 1.00 5.87 -0.89
C PHE A 36 0.08 7.08 -0.83
N ALA A 37 -0.24 7.60 0.36
CA ALA A 37 -0.98 8.85 0.50
C ALA A 37 -0.18 10.05 -0.06
N GLU A 38 1.13 10.08 0.15
CA GLU A 38 1.98 11.08 -0.49
C GLU A 38 2.09 10.86 -1.99
N GLU A 39 2.28 9.61 -2.41
CA GLU A 39 2.48 9.29 -3.83
C GLU A 39 1.22 9.54 -4.67
N ALA A 40 0.03 9.39 -4.08
CA ALA A 40 -1.24 9.75 -4.71
C ALA A 40 -1.29 11.22 -5.14
N ARG A 41 -0.58 12.13 -4.45
CA ARG A 41 -0.48 13.55 -4.81
C ARG A 41 0.53 13.82 -5.93
N ARG A 42 1.38 12.85 -6.25
CA ARG A 42 2.47 12.94 -7.24
C ARG A 42 2.14 12.20 -8.54
N LEU A 43 0.85 11.96 -8.81
CA LEU A 43 0.40 11.31 -10.04
C LEU A 43 0.48 12.26 -11.25
N TYR A 44 1.70 12.48 -11.74
CA TYR A 44 1.96 13.41 -12.84
C TYR A 44 1.58 12.81 -14.21
N GLY A 45 1.05 13.69 -15.06
CA GLY A 45 0.92 13.48 -16.49
C GLY A 45 2.04 14.19 -17.26
N ASP A 46 2.07 14.00 -18.57
CA ASP A 46 3.07 14.60 -19.46
C ASP A 46 2.42 15.45 -20.56
N LEU A 47 3.15 16.48 -21.01
CA LEU A 47 2.82 17.27 -22.19
C LEU A 47 3.89 17.04 -23.25
N VAL A 48 3.53 16.32 -24.31
CA VAL A 48 4.45 15.96 -25.39
C VAL A 48 4.23 16.87 -26.61
N PRO A 49 5.29 17.35 -27.28
CA PRO A 49 5.17 18.10 -28.53
C PRO A 49 4.37 17.30 -29.57
N GLY A 50 3.38 17.95 -30.17
CA GLY A 50 2.63 17.37 -31.29
C GLY A 50 3.46 17.39 -32.57
N HIS A 51 3.15 16.49 -33.51
CA HIS A 51 3.76 16.48 -34.84
C HIS A 51 3.42 17.75 -35.65
N GLN A 52 2.26 18.36 -35.40
CA GLN A 52 1.86 19.66 -35.96
C GLN A 52 2.17 20.78 -34.97
N LEU A 53 2.66 21.92 -35.47
CA LEU A 53 3.14 23.08 -34.70
C LEU A 53 2.11 23.62 -33.69
N ASP A 54 0.83 23.52 -34.01
CA ASP A 54 -0.32 24.02 -33.25
C ASP A 54 -0.94 22.99 -32.31
N ARG A 55 -0.39 21.77 -32.22
CA ARG A 55 -0.93 20.69 -31.37
C ARG A 55 0.00 20.32 -30.23
N ARG A 56 -0.61 19.82 -29.15
CA ARG A 56 0.05 19.23 -27.98
C ARG A 56 -0.64 17.92 -27.64
N ILE A 57 0.12 16.95 -27.16
CA ILE A 57 -0.39 15.66 -26.69
C ILE A 57 -0.37 15.72 -25.16
N LEU A 58 -1.54 15.59 -24.53
CA LEU A 58 -1.68 15.48 -23.09
C LEU A 58 -1.75 14.01 -22.70
N VAL A 59 -0.84 13.58 -21.83
CA VAL A 59 -0.84 12.24 -21.23
C VAL A 59 -1.33 12.40 -19.79
N MET A 60 -2.44 11.73 -19.47
CA MET A 60 -2.97 11.68 -18.11
C MET A 60 -2.90 10.26 -17.56
N LYS A 61 -2.78 10.14 -16.25
CA LYS A 61 -2.89 8.88 -15.53
C LYS A 61 -4.27 8.79 -14.89
N SER A 62 -4.91 7.63 -14.97
CA SER A 62 -6.23 7.40 -14.41
C SER A 62 -6.27 6.04 -13.71
N PRO A 63 -7.11 5.87 -12.68
CA PRO A 63 -7.26 4.58 -12.01
C PRO A 63 -7.82 3.54 -12.99
N ILE A 64 -7.36 2.29 -12.85
CA ILE A 64 -7.78 1.19 -13.73
C ILE A 64 -9.23 0.77 -13.50
N GLY A 65 -9.73 0.93 -12.26
CA GLY A 65 -11.05 0.48 -11.83
C GLY A 65 -10.99 -0.54 -10.70
N VAL A 66 -11.83 -1.57 -10.77
CA VAL A 66 -11.97 -2.61 -9.75
C VAL A 66 -10.71 -3.49 -9.68
N VAL A 67 -10.25 -3.80 -8.47
CA VAL A 67 -9.10 -4.65 -8.19
C VAL A 67 -9.48 -5.69 -7.15
N ASP A 68 -9.05 -6.95 -7.37
CA ASP A 68 -9.10 -8.02 -6.39
C ASP A 68 -7.68 -8.29 -5.86
N ALA A 69 -7.54 -8.44 -4.55
CA ALA A 69 -6.26 -8.65 -3.87
C ALA A 69 -6.40 -9.85 -2.92
N VAL A 70 -5.62 -10.90 -3.20
CA VAL A 70 -5.60 -12.14 -2.42
C VAL A 70 -4.28 -12.24 -1.66
N GLU A 71 -4.38 -12.28 -0.34
CA GLU A 71 -3.23 -12.47 0.55
C GLU A 71 -3.28 -13.87 1.18
N PHE A 72 -2.12 -14.51 1.26
CA PHE A 72 -1.96 -15.81 1.91
C PHE A 72 -1.18 -15.62 3.20
N SER A 73 -1.77 -15.98 4.33
CA SER A 73 -1.03 -16.09 5.59
C SER A 73 -0.42 -17.48 5.69
N LYS A 74 0.87 -17.55 6.00
CA LYS A 74 1.54 -18.81 6.29
C LYS A 74 1.07 -19.27 7.67
N CYS A 75 0.41 -20.42 7.74
CA CYS A 75 0.16 -21.11 8.99
C CYS A 75 1.50 -21.72 9.41
N ASP A 76 2.19 -21.10 10.36
CA ASP A 76 3.34 -21.73 10.99
C ASP A 76 2.80 -22.77 11.97
N ASP A 77 2.76 -24.03 11.53
CA ASP A 77 2.52 -25.18 12.39
C ASP A 77 3.73 -25.28 13.36
N HIS A 78 3.64 -24.58 14.49
CA HIS A 78 4.54 -24.83 15.61
C HIS A 78 4.32 -26.29 16.10
N PRO A 79 5.39 -27.09 16.26
CA PRO A 79 5.27 -28.44 16.82
C PRO A 79 4.82 -28.45 18.28
#